data_AF-A0A2C5XUZ9-F1
#
_entry.id   AF-A0A2C5XUZ9-F1
#
_cell.length_a   1.000
_cell.length_b   1.000
_cell.length_c   1.000
_cell.angle_alpha   90.00
_cell.angle_beta   90.00
_cell.angle_gamma   90.00
#
_symmetry.space_group_name_H-M   'P 1'
#
loop_
_entity.id
_entity.type
_entity.pdbx_description
1 polymer ?
#
loop_
_entity_poly.entity_id
_entity_poly.type
_entity_poly.pdbx_seq_one_letter_code
_entity_poly.pdbx_strand_id
1 'polypeptide(L)'
;MSEADTPVEEQVQALIVLYYPRLWAPARNLEAQVHRPFTRIFERKWFQGLSRDQTYYMTVESFKLRLFQELEVSKEPCPLPKALKALYRRFIETAELCQCMPQWWQFNTAYMLSKRFKREEPGGWYSMTRFHAPEELEAFYGDMLFVKQLEYFAALLETSYIEGSDTEEIARCGILVEKEIEGNHLCLPRSLG
;
A
#
# COMPACT_ATOMS: atom_id res chain seq x y z
N MET A 1 6.08 12.94 33.25
CA MET A 1 4.66 12.56 33.13
C MET A 1 4.64 11.50 32.05
N SER A 2 4.38 10.24 32.41
CA SER A 2 4.43 9.13 31.46
C SER A 2 3.25 9.20 30.51
N GLU A 3 3.50 8.95 29.22
CA GLU A 3 2.51 8.71 28.15
C GLU A 3 1.73 7.42 28.41
N ALA A 4 0.99 7.37 29.52
CA ALA A 4 0.14 6.24 29.87
C ALA A 4 -1.31 6.58 29.50
N ASP A 5 -1.79 5.83 28.49
CA ASP A 5 -3.18 5.47 28.24
C ASP A 5 -4.18 6.58 27.96
N THR A 6 -4.03 7.27 26.82
CA THR A 6 -5.20 7.83 26.15
C THR A 6 -6.19 6.69 25.87
N PRO A 7 -7.46 6.75 26.29
CA PRO A 7 -8.44 5.71 26.02
C PRO A 7 -8.48 5.35 24.53
N VAL A 8 -8.62 4.05 24.21
CA VAL A 8 -8.65 3.57 22.83
C VAL A 8 -9.74 4.29 22.03
N GLU A 9 -10.87 4.62 22.66
CA GLU A 9 -11.95 5.39 22.03
C GLU A 9 -11.50 6.80 21.61
N GLU A 10 -10.71 7.50 22.43
CA GLU A 10 -10.22 8.85 22.11
C GLU A 10 -9.17 8.84 20.99
N GLN A 11 -8.28 7.84 21.00
CA GLN A 11 -7.30 7.63 19.92
C GLN A 11 -8.01 7.31 18.59
N VAL A 12 -9.00 6.42 18.62
CA VAL A 12 -9.79 6.06 17.45
C VAL A 12 -10.56 7.29 16.93
N GLN A 13 -11.18 8.09 17.80
CA GLN A 13 -11.90 9.28 17.39
C GLN A 13 -11.00 10.33 16.72
N ALA A 14 -9.78 10.53 17.22
CA ALA A 14 -8.81 11.44 16.60
C ALA A 14 -8.41 10.96 15.20
N LEU A 15 -8.20 9.65 15.03
CA LEU A 15 -7.82 9.04 13.75
C LEU A 15 -8.98 9.01 12.76
N ILE A 16 -10.23 8.84 13.22
CA ILE A 16 -11.43 9.02 12.40
C ILE A 16 -11.42 10.42 11.82
N VAL A 17 -11.32 11.47 12.65
CA VAL A 17 -11.35 12.86 12.17
C VAL A 17 -10.23 13.13 11.17
N LEU A 18 -9.02 12.62 11.42
CA LEU A 18 -7.86 12.82 10.57
C LEU A 18 -8.00 12.13 9.21
N TYR A 19 -8.49 10.89 9.19
CA TYR A 19 -8.50 10.06 7.98
C TYR A 19 -9.81 10.03 7.24
N TYR A 20 -10.91 10.48 7.86
CA TYR A 20 -12.24 10.47 7.24
C TYR A 20 -12.20 11.00 5.80
N PRO A 21 -11.70 12.21 5.47
CA PRO A 21 -11.72 12.72 4.10
C PRO A 21 -10.96 11.86 3.07
N ARG A 22 -9.96 11.10 3.52
CA ARG A 22 -9.07 10.28 2.68
C ARG A 22 -9.60 8.86 2.48
N LEU A 23 -10.47 8.39 3.37
CA LEU A 23 -11.14 7.09 3.21
C LEU A 23 -12.26 7.12 2.15
N TRP A 24 -12.76 8.31 1.81
CA TRP A 24 -13.94 8.48 0.93
C TRP A 24 -13.64 8.88 -0.52
N ALA A 25 -12.41 9.29 -0.85
CA ALA A 25 -12.02 9.66 -2.21
C ALA A 25 -10.81 8.84 -2.67
N PRO A 26 -10.71 8.49 -3.96
CA PRO A 26 -9.47 7.91 -4.48
C PRO A 26 -8.35 8.94 -4.33
N ALA A 27 -7.15 8.48 -3.93
CA ALA A 27 -5.96 9.30 -4.00
C ALA A 27 -5.73 9.78 -5.45
N ARG A 28 -5.00 10.89 -5.61
CA ARG A 28 -4.68 11.41 -6.94
C ARG A 28 -3.96 10.34 -7.73
N ASN A 29 -4.22 10.25 -9.04
CA ASN A 29 -3.62 9.26 -9.94
C ASN A 29 -4.02 7.79 -9.63
N LEU A 30 -5.06 7.56 -8.83
CA LEU A 30 -5.76 6.27 -8.77
C LEU A 30 -7.01 6.30 -9.65
N GLU A 31 -7.20 5.27 -10.46
CA GLU A 31 -8.39 5.13 -11.32
C GLU A 31 -9.66 4.82 -10.54
N ALA A 32 -9.51 4.18 -9.38
CA ALA A 32 -10.61 3.72 -8.56
C ALA A 32 -10.31 3.85 -7.06
N GLN A 33 -11.36 4.12 -6.29
CA GLN A 33 -11.30 4.08 -4.84
C GLN A 33 -11.32 2.62 -4.35
N VAL A 34 -10.46 2.31 -3.38
CA VAL A 34 -10.53 1.04 -2.66
C VAL A 34 -11.22 1.26 -1.33
N HIS A 35 -12.46 0.83 -1.19
CA HIS A 35 -13.17 0.90 0.09
C HIS A 35 -12.51 -0.04 1.12
N ARG A 36 -12.39 0.43 2.35
CA ARG A 36 -11.78 -0.30 3.48
C ARG A 36 -10.40 -0.89 3.13
N PRO A 37 -9.46 -0.05 2.66
CA PRO A 37 -8.19 -0.55 2.13
C PRO A 37 -7.42 -1.39 3.15
N PHE A 38 -7.37 -1.03 4.43
CA PHE A 38 -6.62 -1.80 5.43
C PHE A 38 -7.26 -3.16 5.70
N THR A 39 -8.59 -3.20 5.88
CA THR A 39 -9.33 -4.47 6.01
C THR A 39 -9.14 -5.34 4.77
N ARG A 40 -9.17 -4.77 3.57
CA ARG A 40 -9.01 -5.55 2.33
C ARG A 40 -7.58 -6.02 2.10
N ILE A 41 -6.56 -5.29 2.54
CA ILE A 41 -5.17 -5.78 2.57
C ILE A 41 -5.09 -6.99 3.50
N PHE A 42 -5.61 -6.85 4.72
CA PHE A 42 -5.63 -7.92 5.72
C PHE A 42 -6.38 -9.18 5.24
N GLU A 43 -7.53 -8.99 4.59
CA GLU A 43 -8.34 -10.07 4.01
C GLU A 43 -7.81 -10.60 2.66
N ARG A 44 -6.69 -10.05 2.15
CA ARG A 44 -6.08 -10.46 0.87
C ARG A 44 -6.98 -10.20 -0.35
N LYS A 45 -7.78 -9.14 -0.29
CA LYS A 45 -8.73 -8.71 -1.33
C LYS A 45 -8.48 -7.30 -1.83
N TRP A 46 -7.34 -6.68 -1.51
CA TRP A 46 -7.07 -5.27 -1.81
C TRP A 46 -7.23 -4.93 -3.29
N PHE A 47 -6.73 -5.80 -4.17
CA PHE A 47 -6.78 -5.59 -5.62
C PHE A 47 -8.10 -6.02 -6.31
N GLN A 48 -9.08 -6.55 -5.57
CA GLN A 48 -10.34 -6.97 -6.21
C GLN A 48 -11.07 -5.75 -6.82
N GLY A 49 -11.35 -5.82 -8.12
CA GLY A 49 -11.96 -4.72 -8.88
C GLY A 49 -10.97 -3.69 -9.43
N LEU A 50 -9.67 -3.81 -9.16
CA LEU A 50 -8.65 -2.93 -9.74
C LEU A 50 -8.18 -3.43 -11.11
N SER A 51 -7.74 -2.47 -11.95
CA SER A 51 -7.18 -2.75 -13.26
C SER A 51 -5.80 -3.44 -13.14
N ARG A 52 -5.34 -4.03 -14.25
CA ARG A 52 -4.00 -4.64 -14.34
C ARG A 52 -2.90 -3.62 -14.05
N ASP A 53 -3.10 -2.42 -14.57
CA ASP A 53 -2.17 -1.31 -14.50
C ASP A 53 -2.06 -0.82 -13.06
N GLN A 54 -3.20 -0.57 -12.41
CA GLN A 54 -3.25 -0.15 -11.01
C GLN A 54 -2.60 -1.19 -10.09
N THR A 55 -2.90 -2.47 -10.30
CA THR A 55 -2.31 -3.55 -9.50
C THR A 55 -0.79 -3.57 -9.67
N TYR A 56 -0.29 -3.42 -10.90
CA TYR A 56 1.15 -3.34 -11.17
C TYR A 56 1.82 -2.15 -10.51
N TYR A 57 1.23 -0.95 -10.65
CA TYR A 57 1.73 0.27 -10.02
C TYR A 57 1.88 0.11 -8.52
N MET A 58 0.81 -0.35 -7.86
CA MET A 58 0.78 -0.56 -6.42
C MET A 58 1.80 -1.59 -5.96
N THR A 59 1.94 -2.72 -6.67
CA THR A 59 2.95 -3.73 -6.29
C THR A 59 4.37 -3.23 -6.48
N VAL A 60 4.64 -2.44 -7.53
CA VAL A 60 5.97 -1.86 -7.77
C VAL A 60 6.31 -0.85 -6.68
N GLU A 61 5.40 0.05 -6.34
CA GLU A 61 5.67 1.06 -5.32
C GLU A 61 5.79 0.48 -3.92
N SER A 62 4.92 -0.48 -3.58
CA SER A 62 5.02 -1.20 -2.30
C SER A 62 6.39 -1.87 -2.15
N PHE A 63 6.85 -2.56 -3.20
CA PHE A 63 8.19 -3.17 -3.22
C PHE A 63 9.30 -2.13 -3.07
N LYS A 64 9.21 -1.01 -3.81
CA LYS A 64 10.25 0.04 -3.78
C LYS A 64 10.32 0.74 -2.44
N LEU A 65 9.18 1.05 -1.82
CA LEU A 65 9.10 1.62 -0.48
C LEU A 65 9.78 0.71 0.54
N ARG A 66 9.46 -0.59 0.49
CA ARG A 66 10.05 -1.56 1.39
C ARG A 66 11.56 -1.68 1.21
N LEU A 67 12.01 -1.83 -0.03
CA LEU A 67 13.45 -1.89 -0.32
C LEU A 67 14.17 -0.58 0.06
N PHE A 68 13.51 0.58 -0.11
CA PHE A 68 14.05 1.86 0.32
C PHE A 68 14.26 1.88 1.84
N GLN A 69 13.25 1.48 2.63
CA GLN A 69 13.35 1.36 4.08
C GLN A 69 14.48 0.40 4.51
N GLU A 70 14.62 -0.75 3.83
CA GLU A 70 15.70 -1.70 4.13
C GLU A 70 17.09 -1.10 3.86
N LEU A 71 17.26 -0.39 2.75
CA LEU A 71 18.52 0.29 2.42
C LEU A 71 18.82 1.44 3.39
N GLU A 72 17.80 2.17 3.85
CA GLU A 72 17.95 3.20 4.86
C GLU A 72 18.44 2.64 6.20
N VAL A 73 17.98 1.43 6.59
CA VAL A 73 18.41 0.76 7.82
C VAL A 73 19.79 0.14 7.66
N SER A 74 20.02 -0.62 6.59
CA SER A 74 21.27 -1.37 6.37
C SER A 74 22.44 -0.47 5.96
N LYS A 75 22.14 0.73 5.42
CA LYS A 75 23.11 1.64 4.78
C LYS A 75 23.85 1.02 3.59
N GLU A 76 23.30 -0.05 3.02
CA GLU A 76 23.85 -0.69 1.83
C GLU A 76 23.58 0.12 0.55
N PRO A 77 24.43 0.00 -0.48
CA PRO A 77 24.16 0.63 -1.77
C PRO A 77 22.96 -0.03 -2.47
N CYS A 78 22.23 0.78 -3.24
CA CYS A 78 21.11 0.28 -4.03
C CYS A 78 21.54 -0.86 -4.99
N PRO A 79 20.81 -1.99 -5.04
CA PRO A 79 21.15 -3.10 -5.91
C PRO A 79 21.11 -2.73 -7.40
N LEU A 80 21.94 -3.39 -8.21
CA LEU A 80 21.92 -3.22 -9.66
C LEU A 80 20.56 -3.66 -10.26
N PRO A 81 20.15 -3.13 -11.43
CA PRO A 81 18.84 -3.41 -12.04
C PRO A 81 18.51 -4.90 -12.24
N LYS A 82 19.52 -5.76 -12.46
CA LYS A 82 19.32 -7.21 -12.59
C LYS A 82 18.93 -7.84 -11.24
N ALA A 83 19.56 -7.41 -10.15
CA ALA A 83 19.25 -7.87 -8.81
C ALA A 83 17.87 -7.37 -8.36
N LEU A 84 17.54 -6.08 -8.62
CA LEU A 84 16.22 -5.51 -8.34
C LEU A 84 15.08 -6.31 -8.98
N LYS A 85 15.24 -6.74 -10.23
CA LYS A 85 14.25 -7.58 -10.90
C LYS A 85 14.09 -8.95 -10.26
N ALA A 86 15.17 -9.54 -9.77
CA ALA A 86 15.11 -10.83 -9.08
C ALA A 86 14.41 -10.69 -7.72
N LEU A 87 14.69 -9.61 -6.99
CA LEU A 87 14.01 -9.30 -5.73
C LEU A 87 12.51 -9.03 -5.93
N TYR A 88 12.16 -8.19 -6.91
CA TYR A 88 10.76 -7.93 -7.23
C TYR A 88 10.01 -9.19 -7.68
N ARG A 89 10.67 -10.06 -8.45
CA ARG A 89 10.09 -11.36 -8.80
C ARG A 89 9.75 -12.17 -7.56
N ARG A 90 10.68 -12.26 -6.59
CA ARG A 90 10.43 -12.95 -5.33
C ARG A 90 9.28 -12.32 -4.56
N PHE A 91 9.23 -10.98 -4.49
CA PHE A 91 8.14 -10.25 -3.86
C PHE A 91 6.77 -10.61 -4.45
N ILE A 92 6.65 -10.67 -5.78
CA ILE A 92 5.41 -11.08 -6.47
C ILE A 92 5.11 -12.57 -6.26
N GLU A 93 6.11 -13.45 -6.33
CA GLU A 93 5.93 -14.88 -6.04
C GLU A 93 5.42 -15.10 -4.62
N THR A 94 5.93 -14.34 -3.64
CA THR A 94 5.41 -14.36 -2.26
C THR A 94 3.98 -13.83 -2.20
N ALA A 95 3.66 -12.74 -2.89
CA ALA A 95 2.29 -12.22 -2.96
C ALA A 95 1.29 -13.24 -3.53
N GLU A 96 1.70 -14.00 -4.56
CA GLU A 96 0.92 -15.09 -5.14
C GLU A 96 0.73 -16.24 -4.14
N LEU A 97 1.81 -16.67 -3.44
CA LEU A 97 1.75 -17.71 -2.41
C LEU A 97 0.87 -17.32 -1.22
N CYS A 98 0.90 -16.06 -0.82
CA CYS A 98 0.05 -15.50 0.23
C CYS A 98 -1.39 -15.25 -0.25
N GLN A 99 -1.73 -15.53 -1.52
CA GLN A 99 -3.04 -15.28 -2.11
C GLN A 99 -3.45 -13.80 -2.08
N CYS A 100 -2.48 -12.89 -2.08
CA CYS A 100 -2.70 -11.45 -2.07
C CYS A 100 -2.90 -10.86 -3.47
N MET A 101 -2.66 -11.64 -4.53
CA MET A 101 -2.82 -11.22 -5.92
C MET A 101 -4.18 -11.64 -6.50
N PRO A 102 -4.77 -10.87 -7.41
CA PRO A 102 -5.97 -11.28 -8.14
C PRO A 102 -5.76 -12.58 -8.91
N GLN A 103 -6.82 -13.37 -9.10
CA GLN A 103 -6.75 -14.64 -9.85
C GLN A 103 -6.25 -14.49 -11.30
N TRP A 104 -6.49 -13.33 -11.92
CA TRP A 104 -6.01 -13.04 -13.26
C TRP A 104 -4.53 -12.64 -13.30
N TRP A 105 -3.92 -12.38 -12.14
CA TRP A 105 -2.51 -12.00 -12.06
C TRP A 105 -1.63 -13.22 -12.33
N GLN A 106 -0.60 -13.01 -13.14
CA GLN A 106 0.42 -13.99 -13.46
C GLN A 106 1.75 -13.24 -13.58
N PHE A 107 2.88 -13.86 -13.22
CA PHE A 107 4.19 -13.23 -13.36
C PHE A 107 4.47 -12.64 -14.76
N ASN A 108 4.00 -13.30 -15.82
CA ASN A 108 4.15 -12.80 -17.19
C ASN A 108 3.42 -11.46 -17.42
N THR A 109 2.30 -11.23 -16.72
CA THR A 109 1.58 -9.94 -16.71
C THR A 109 2.46 -8.84 -16.16
N ALA A 110 3.10 -9.05 -15.01
CA ALA A 110 4.02 -8.09 -14.41
C ALA A 110 5.20 -7.76 -15.34
N TYR A 111 5.76 -8.77 -15.99
CA TYR A 111 6.84 -8.59 -16.96
C TYR A 111 6.40 -7.76 -18.18
N MET A 112 5.27 -8.07 -18.80
CA MET A 112 4.75 -7.33 -19.95
C MET A 112 4.45 -5.87 -19.60
N LEU A 113 3.80 -5.63 -18.45
CA LEU A 113 3.51 -4.28 -17.97
C LEU A 113 4.79 -3.48 -17.73
N SER A 114 5.81 -4.08 -17.11
CA SER A 114 7.11 -3.41 -16.90
C SER A 114 7.77 -2.94 -18.19
N LYS A 115 7.59 -3.66 -19.30
CA LYS A 115 8.15 -3.29 -20.60
C LYS A 115 7.40 -2.15 -21.25
N ARG A 116 6.07 -2.14 -21.09
CA ARG A 116 5.20 -1.08 -21.58
C ARG A 116 5.50 0.23 -20.84
N PHE A 117 5.43 0.22 -19.52
CA PHE A 117 5.58 1.41 -18.68
C PHE A 117 6.97 2.04 -18.74
N LYS A 118 8.03 1.24 -18.94
CA LYS A 118 9.37 1.77 -19.22
C LYS A 118 9.40 2.75 -20.41
N ARG A 119 8.47 2.65 -21.35
CA ARG A 119 8.41 3.48 -22.57
C ARG A 119 7.45 4.67 -22.45
N GLU A 120 6.44 4.57 -21.59
CA GLU A 120 5.26 5.44 -21.65
C GLU A 120 5.21 6.49 -20.53
N GLU A 121 6.00 6.34 -19.45
CA GLU A 121 5.86 7.20 -18.27
C GLU A 121 6.83 8.38 -18.20
N PRO A 122 6.32 9.61 -18.11
CA PRO A 122 7.12 10.79 -17.81
C PRO A 122 7.76 10.65 -16.43
N GLY A 123 9.08 10.50 -16.37
CA GLY A 123 9.84 10.39 -15.12
C GLY A 123 9.98 8.98 -14.55
N GLY A 124 9.32 7.96 -15.14
CA GLY A 124 9.47 6.57 -14.75
C GLY A 124 9.01 6.26 -13.31
N TRP A 125 7.89 6.83 -12.89
CA TRP A 125 7.29 6.65 -11.56
C TRP A 125 7.09 5.17 -11.19
N TYR A 126 6.67 4.35 -12.15
CA TYR A 126 6.48 2.91 -11.96
C TYR A 126 7.63 2.10 -12.56
N SER A 127 8.76 2.76 -12.88
CA SER A 127 10.02 2.08 -13.18
C SER A 127 10.62 1.47 -11.92
N MET A 128 11.15 0.26 -12.07
CA MET A 128 11.93 -0.44 -11.04
C MET A 128 13.31 0.19 -10.77
N THR A 129 13.76 1.12 -11.62
CA THR A 129 15.10 1.73 -11.49
C THR A 129 15.11 3.05 -10.74
N ARG A 130 13.93 3.57 -10.38
CA ARG A 130 13.78 4.85 -9.70
C ARG A 130 13.06 4.64 -8.37
N PHE A 131 13.76 4.96 -7.29
CA PHE A 131 13.23 4.98 -5.94
C PHE A 131 12.70 6.37 -5.63
N HIS A 132 11.69 6.42 -4.77
CA HIS A 132 11.06 7.65 -4.30
C HIS A 132 10.96 7.55 -2.80
N ALA A 133 11.26 8.65 -2.11
CA ALA A 133 11.02 8.75 -0.67
C ALA A 133 9.50 8.78 -0.39
N PRO A 134 9.05 8.41 0.83
CA PRO A 134 7.64 8.46 1.20
C PRO A 134 6.99 9.82 0.95
N GLU A 135 7.70 10.93 1.18
CA GLU A 135 7.21 12.29 0.98
C GLU A 135 7.02 12.63 -0.50
N GLU A 136 7.85 12.08 -1.39
CA GLU A 136 7.68 12.25 -2.83
C GLU A 136 6.43 11.52 -3.33
N LEU A 137 6.15 10.32 -2.78
CA LEU A 137 4.93 9.58 -3.08
C LEU A 137 3.70 10.27 -2.48
N GLU A 138 3.80 10.83 -1.27
CA GLU A 138 2.72 11.64 -0.69
C GLU A 138 2.40 12.82 -1.62
N ALA A 139 3.41 13.55 -2.11
CA ALA A 139 3.19 14.67 -3.01
C ALA A 139 2.53 14.23 -4.34
N PHE A 140 2.90 13.05 -4.85
CA PHE A 140 2.35 12.48 -6.08
C PHE A 140 0.89 12.04 -5.92
N TYR A 141 0.58 11.28 -4.87
CA TYR A 141 -0.77 10.77 -4.58
C TYR A 141 -1.67 11.79 -3.89
N GLY A 142 -1.09 12.84 -3.31
CA GLY A 142 -1.79 13.79 -2.45
C GLY A 142 -2.36 13.16 -1.18
N ASP A 143 -1.88 11.98 -0.79
CA ASP A 143 -2.44 11.18 0.29
C ASP A 143 -1.39 10.30 0.99
N MET A 144 -0.90 10.76 2.15
CA MET A 144 0.01 9.97 2.98
C MET A 144 -0.63 8.66 3.47
N LEU A 145 -1.96 8.61 3.66
CA LEU A 145 -2.61 7.39 4.11
C LEU A 145 -2.48 6.29 3.05
N PHE A 146 -2.55 6.64 1.77
CA PHE A 146 -2.31 5.71 0.68
C PHE A 146 -0.87 5.18 0.68
N VAL A 147 0.13 6.04 0.92
CA VAL A 147 1.52 5.61 1.09
C VAL A 147 1.65 4.59 2.23
N LYS A 148 1.00 4.84 3.37
CA LYS A 148 0.95 3.88 4.49
C LYS A 148 0.27 2.56 4.15
N GLN A 149 -0.74 2.57 3.28
CA GLN A 149 -1.36 1.33 2.79
C GLN A 149 -0.39 0.50 1.94
N LEU A 150 0.42 1.14 1.07
CA LEU A 150 1.46 0.48 0.28
C LEU A 150 2.55 -0.13 1.19
N GLU A 151 2.99 0.62 2.20
CA GLU A 151 3.95 0.12 3.21
C GLU A 151 3.40 -1.08 3.98
N TYR A 152 2.13 -1.02 4.41
CA TYR A 152 1.47 -2.12 5.10
C TYR A 152 1.34 -3.38 4.22
N PHE A 153 0.96 -3.21 2.95
CA PHE A 153 0.92 -4.32 1.99
C PHE A 153 2.29 -4.96 1.80
N ALA A 154 3.36 -4.17 1.66
CA ALA A 154 4.71 -4.70 1.53
C ALA A 154 5.16 -5.46 2.80
N ALA A 155 4.90 -4.89 3.97
CA ALA A 155 5.22 -5.51 5.25
C ALA A 155 4.48 -6.85 5.46
N LEU A 156 3.21 -6.92 5.05
CA LEU A 156 2.40 -8.16 5.09
C LEU A 156 3.05 -9.29 4.27
N LEU A 157 3.65 -8.96 3.13
CA LEU A 157 4.24 -9.95 2.23
C LEU A 157 5.60 -10.47 2.67
N GLU A 158 6.41 -9.63 3.31
CA GLU A 158 7.79 -10.03 3.62
C GLU A 158 7.93 -10.73 4.97
N THR A 159 6.91 -10.67 5.84
CA THR A 159 6.91 -11.30 7.18
C THR A 159 8.27 -11.29 7.86
N SER A 160 8.87 -10.10 7.95
CA SER A 160 9.67 -9.70 9.11
C SER A 160 8.74 -8.85 9.97
N TYR A 161 7.75 -9.50 10.58
CA TYR A 161 6.83 -8.88 11.54
C TYR A 161 7.65 -8.19 12.63
N ILE A 162 7.58 -6.87 12.72
CA ILE A 162 8.10 -6.10 13.85
C ILE A 162 6.87 -5.67 14.64
N GLU A 163 6.54 -6.46 15.65
CA GLU A 163 5.52 -6.14 16.64
C GLU A 163 5.81 -4.77 17.25
N GLY A 164 4.84 -3.86 17.19
CA GLY A 164 4.96 -2.49 17.71
C GLY A 164 5.61 -1.48 16.77
N SER A 165 5.69 -1.77 15.47
CA SER A 165 6.08 -0.76 14.47
C SER A 165 4.96 0.25 14.21
N ASP A 166 5.30 1.49 13.87
CA ASP A 166 4.33 2.53 13.50
C ASP A 166 3.37 2.08 12.39
N THR A 167 3.86 1.25 11.44
CA THR A 167 3.04 0.70 10.35
C THR A 167 1.96 -0.26 10.86
N GLU A 168 2.27 -1.08 11.88
CA GLU A 168 1.30 -1.97 12.50
C GLU A 168 0.25 -1.17 13.27
N GLU A 169 0.67 -0.16 14.04
CA GLU A 169 -0.26 0.68 14.78
C GLU A 169 -1.20 1.44 13.84
N ILE A 170 -0.66 2.03 12.77
CA ILE A 170 -1.46 2.70 11.75
C ILE A 170 -2.43 1.72 11.08
N ALA A 171 -2.01 0.49 10.77
CA ALA A 171 -2.90 -0.50 10.19
C ALA A 171 -4.01 -0.94 11.16
N ARG A 172 -3.67 -1.19 12.42
CA ARG A 172 -4.62 -1.53 13.49
C ARG A 172 -5.65 -0.43 13.63
N CYS A 173 -5.19 0.81 13.74
CA CYS A 173 -6.05 1.98 13.84
C CYS A 173 -6.88 2.17 12.57
N GLY A 174 -6.31 1.98 11.38
CA GLY A 174 -7.03 2.01 10.11
C GLY A 174 -8.18 1.01 10.07
N ILE A 175 -7.95 -0.23 10.50
CA ILE A 175 -8.99 -1.27 10.60
C ILE A 175 -10.06 -0.89 11.63
N LEU A 176 -9.67 -0.35 12.79
CA LEU A 176 -10.61 0.09 13.82
C LEU A 176 -11.50 1.25 13.32
N VAL A 177 -10.90 2.25 12.68
CA VAL A 177 -11.61 3.37 12.05
C VAL A 177 -12.60 2.87 10.98
N GLU A 178 -12.17 1.95 10.12
CA GLU A 178 -13.04 1.36 9.09
C GLU A 178 -14.25 0.62 9.70
N LYS A 179 -14.04 -0.12 10.80
CA LYS A 179 -15.11 -0.82 11.54
C LYS A 179 -16.08 0.15 12.23
N GLU A 180 -15.56 1.22 12.83
CA GLU A 180 -16.38 2.21 13.53
C GLU A 180 -17.31 2.96 12.56
N ILE A 181 -16.82 3.30 11.37
CA ILE A 181 -17.63 3.90 10.30
C ILE A 181 -18.79 2.97 9.89
N GLU A 182 -18.53 1.66 9.80
CA GLU A 182 -19.55 0.66 9.44
C GLU A 182 -20.60 0.48 10.56
N GLY A 183 -20.16 0.36 11.81
CA GLY A 183 -21.03 0.16 12.97
C GLY A 183 -22.00 1.31 13.20
N ASN A 184 -21.58 2.54 12.89
CA ASN A 184 -22.43 3.73 13.05
C ASN A 184 -23.43 3.96 11.91
N HIS A 185 -23.58 3.02 10.97
CA HIS A 185 -24.50 3.15 9.83
C HIS A 185 -24.36 4.48 9.06
N LEU A 186 -23.17 5.09 9.06
CA LEU A 186 -22.82 6.14 8.12
C LEU A 186 -22.70 5.45 6.76
N CYS A 187 -23.87 5.23 6.15
CA CYS A 187 -24.04 4.50 4.91
C CYS A 187 -23.00 4.99 3.91
N LEU A 188 -22.06 4.10 3.58
CA LEU A 188 -21.28 4.24 2.37
C LEU A 188 -22.29 4.50 1.24
N PRO A 189 -22.12 5.57 0.43
CA PRO A 189 -22.86 5.64 -0.82
C PRO A 189 -22.52 4.35 -1.56
N ARG A 190 -23.48 3.44 -1.61
CA ARG A 190 -23.35 2.21 -2.40
C ARG A 190 -22.98 2.70 -3.79
N SER A 191 -21.81 2.29 -4.28
CA SER A 191 -21.44 2.50 -5.67
C SER A 191 -22.64 2.09 -6.51
N LEU A 192 -23.24 3.07 -7.18
CA LEU A 192 -24.28 2.81 -8.16
C LEU A 192 -23.62 1.91 -9.22
N GLY A 193 -24.15 0.70 -9.34
CA GLY A 193 -23.63 -0.34 -10.23
C GLY A 193 -23.70 0.02 -11.70
#